data_AF-A0A0R1LVJ7-F1
#
_entry.id   AF-A0A0R1LVJ7-F1
#
_cell.length_a   1.000
_cell.length_b   1.000
_cell.length_c   1.000
_cell.angle_alpha   90.00
_cell.angle_beta   90.00
_cell.angle_gamma   90.00
#
_symmetry.space_group_name_H-M   'P 1'
#
loop_
_entity.id
_entity.type
_entity.pdbx_description
1 polymer ?
#
loop_
_entity_poly.entity_id
_entity_poly.type
_entity_poly.pdbx_seq_one_letter_code
_entity_poly.pdbx_strand_id
1 'polypeptide(L)'
;MFNSKRLIRTEAAHLANQAKIDRWKAREVKYYRYVAVLDNRTSRICRSLNEKIFEVAKAQIGKNFPPMHPFCRSVASIFQLIMKIGSQNKHIRGTKEYNDVVKAAHNPDSKRYGMLPSYFTISLEEIAEIVYRESSPEKISQRFFYIDAGKKIGMYSWAKNNKFYTTSRIKVHMAKDGRYHCVPAQPKDWNGDKNG
;
A
#
# COMPACT_ATOMS: atom_id res chain seq x y z
N MET A 1 -35.51 -14.94 26.47
CA MET A 1 -34.10 -14.57 26.80
C MET A 1 -33.15 -14.46 25.59
N PHE A 2 -33.27 -15.30 24.55
CA PHE A 2 -32.30 -15.34 23.43
C PHE A 2 -32.27 -14.03 22.60
N ASN A 3 -33.44 -13.45 22.31
CA ASN A 3 -33.56 -12.21 21.53
C ASN A 3 -32.97 -11.00 22.25
N SER A 4 -33.14 -10.91 23.58
CA SER A 4 -32.59 -9.82 24.40
C SER A 4 -31.06 -9.85 24.42
N LYS A 5 -30.44 -11.03 24.60
CA LYS A 5 -28.97 -11.18 24.57
C LYS A 5 -28.38 -10.79 23.21
N ARG A 6 -29.04 -11.18 22.12
CA ARG A 6 -28.64 -10.83 20.75
C ARG A 6 -28.63 -9.32 20.54
N LEU A 7 -29.69 -8.65 20.98
CA LEU A 7 -29.85 -7.20 20.83
C LEU A 7 -28.81 -6.45 21.65
N ILE A 8 -28.71 -6.78 22.95
CA ILE A 8 -27.72 -6.16 23.87
C ILE A 8 -26.29 -6.32 23.32
N ARG A 9 -25.91 -7.51 22.87
CA ARG A 9 -24.56 -7.74 22.32
C ARG A 9 -24.30 -6.93 21.06
N THR A 10 -25.28 -6.86 20.16
CA THR A 10 -25.13 -6.13 18.89
C THR A 10 -25.03 -4.63 19.15
N GLU A 11 -25.84 -4.11 20.06
CA GLU A 11 -25.82 -2.70 20.45
C GLU A 11 -24.52 -2.33 21.17
N ALA A 12 -24.06 -3.15 22.12
CA ALA A 12 -22.77 -2.95 22.79
C ALA A 12 -21.61 -2.94 21.79
N ALA A 13 -21.63 -3.84 20.80
CA ALA A 13 -20.62 -3.87 19.74
C ALA A 13 -20.68 -2.64 18.83
N HIS A 14 -21.90 -2.17 18.51
CA HIS A 14 -22.12 -0.94 17.74
C HIS A 14 -21.51 0.27 18.46
N LEU A 15 -21.87 0.49 19.73
CA LEU A 15 -21.35 1.60 20.55
C LEU A 15 -19.83 1.54 20.70
N ALA A 16 -19.27 0.37 20.98
CA ALA A 16 -17.82 0.20 21.12
C ALA A 16 -17.07 0.49 19.82
N ASN A 17 -17.62 0.09 18.67
CA ASN A 17 -17.01 0.36 17.38
C ASN A 17 -17.20 1.82 16.92
N GLN A 18 -18.28 2.48 17.33
CA GLN A 18 -18.46 3.92 17.10
C GLN A 18 -17.36 4.70 17.81
N ALA A 19 -17.16 4.45 19.10
CA ALA A 19 -16.07 5.05 19.87
C ALA A 19 -14.68 4.73 19.31
N LYS A 20 -14.50 3.53 18.73
CA LYS A 20 -13.25 3.14 18.05
C LYS A 20 -13.01 3.99 16.80
N ILE A 21 -14.02 4.17 15.94
CA ILE A 21 -13.92 5.03 14.75
C ILE A 21 -13.56 6.46 15.16
N ASP A 22 -14.23 6.99 16.19
CA ASP A 22 -13.99 8.37 16.66
C ASP A 22 -12.57 8.54 17.20
N ARG A 23 -12.07 7.56 17.97
CA ARG A 23 -10.66 7.54 18.41
C ARG A 23 -9.67 7.48 17.25
N TRP A 24 -9.99 6.75 16.18
CA TRP A 24 -9.13 6.66 15.00
C TRP A 24 -9.13 7.96 14.20
N LYS A 25 -10.28 8.62 14.05
CA LYS A 25 -10.40 9.95 13.44
C LYS A 25 -9.59 10.99 14.22
N ALA A 26 -9.72 11.00 15.55
CA ALA A 26 -8.96 11.90 16.42
C ALA A 26 -7.44 11.70 16.36
N ARG A 27 -6.99 10.50 15.97
CA ARG A 27 -5.57 10.15 15.77
C ARG A 27 -5.12 10.22 14.31
N GLU A 28 -5.95 10.76 13.43
CA GLU A 28 -5.70 10.90 12.00
C GLU A 28 -5.32 9.57 11.30
N VAL A 29 -5.86 8.46 11.81
CA VAL A 29 -5.71 7.17 11.15
C VAL A 29 -6.47 7.23 9.84
N LYS A 30 -5.76 7.10 8.72
CA LYS A 30 -6.37 7.20 7.38
C LYS A 30 -7.13 5.94 6.99
N TYR A 31 -6.57 4.76 7.28
CA TYR A 31 -7.08 3.49 6.78
C TYR A 31 -7.20 2.42 7.87
N TYR A 32 -8.15 1.51 7.68
CA TYR A 32 -8.29 0.31 8.47
C TYR A 32 -8.51 -0.91 7.57
N ARG A 33 -8.14 -2.08 8.08
CA ARG A 33 -8.42 -3.38 7.46
C ARG A 33 -9.57 -4.06 8.18
N TYR A 34 -10.51 -4.57 7.41
CA TYR A 34 -11.57 -5.44 7.92
C TYR A 34 -11.03 -6.87 8.11
N VAL A 35 -11.18 -7.42 9.30
CA VAL A 35 -10.68 -8.77 9.64
C VAL A 35 -11.87 -9.62 10.07
N ALA A 36 -12.24 -10.56 9.21
CA ALA A 36 -13.25 -11.56 9.53
C ALA A 36 -12.59 -12.74 10.24
N VAL A 37 -13.26 -13.27 11.27
CA VAL A 37 -12.95 -14.63 11.74
C VAL A 37 -13.41 -15.58 10.64
N LEU A 38 -12.50 -16.35 10.03
CA LEU A 38 -12.80 -17.27 8.93
C LEU A 38 -12.96 -18.70 9.44
N ASP A 39 -14.20 -19.12 9.62
CA ASP A 39 -14.63 -20.46 10.03
C ASP A 39 -15.98 -20.85 9.39
N ASN A 40 -16.50 -22.03 9.75
CA ASN A 40 -17.78 -22.54 9.22
C ASN A 40 -19.01 -21.71 9.63
N ARG A 41 -18.87 -20.74 10.54
CA ARG A 41 -19.94 -19.85 11.01
C ARG A 41 -19.80 -18.43 10.45
N THR A 42 -18.85 -18.21 9.54
CA THR A 42 -18.60 -16.90 8.94
C THR A 42 -19.68 -16.58 7.91
N SER A 43 -20.35 -15.44 8.06
CA SER A 43 -21.33 -15.00 7.07
C SER A 43 -20.68 -14.70 5.73
N ARG A 44 -21.45 -14.86 4.64
CA ARG A 44 -21.02 -14.49 3.29
C ARG A 44 -20.59 -13.02 3.21
N ILE A 45 -21.27 -12.14 3.95
CA ILE A 45 -20.97 -10.70 4.05
C ILE A 45 -19.60 -10.47 4.69
N CYS A 46 -19.31 -11.09 5.84
CA CYS A 46 -18.00 -10.92 6.48
C CYS A 46 -16.87 -11.52 5.64
N ARG A 47 -17.11 -12.66 4.99
CA ARG A 47 -16.14 -13.29 4.09
C ARG A 47 -15.81 -12.40 2.89
N SER A 48 -16.81 -11.74 2.29
CA SER A 48 -16.58 -10.83 1.15
C SER A 48 -15.91 -9.52 1.51
N LEU A 49 -15.89 -9.15 2.80
CA LEU A 49 -15.20 -7.97 3.33
C LEU A 49 -13.83 -8.30 3.92
N ASN A 50 -13.50 -9.57 4.12
CA ASN A 50 -12.25 -9.96 4.74
C ASN A 50 -11.05 -9.38 3.97
N GLU A 51 -10.10 -8.83 4.72
CA GLU A 51 -8.86 -8.22 4.21
C GLU A 51 -9.02 -6.97 3.34
N LYS A 52 -10.25 -6.49 3.09
CA LYS A 52 -10.47 -5.21 2.42
C LYS A 52 -10.02 -4.05 3.31
N ILE A 53 -9.42 -3.06 2.66
CA ILE A 53 -8.95 -1.82 3.27
C ILE A 53 -9.98 -0.73 2.97
N PHE A 54 -10.31 0.06 3.99
CA PHE A 54 -11.28 1.14 3.91
C PHE A 54 -10.72 2.40 4.57
N GLU A 55 -11.19 3.57 4.12
CA GLU A 55 -10.90 4.85 4.76
C GLU A 55 -11.66 4.97 6.08
N VAL A 56 -10.97 5.36 7.15
CA VAL A 56 -11.60 5.63 8.46
C VAL A 56 -12.63 6.76 8.36
N ALA A 57 -12.37 7.77 7.52
CA ALA A 57 -13.30 8.87 7.27
C ALA A 57 -14.64 8.39 6.71
N LYS A 58 -14.63 7.29 5.93
CA LYS A 58 -15.81 6.68 5.30
C LYS A 58 -16.32 5.44 6.06
N ALA A 59 -15.85 5.22 7.28
CA ALA A 59 -16.28 4.09 8.11
C ALA A 59 -17.77 4.22 8.46
N GLN A 60 -18.52 3.17 8.16
CA GLN A 60 -19.95 3.02 8.43
C GLN A 60 -20.20 1.62 9.00
N ILE A 61 -20.63 1.58 10.27
CA ILE A 61 -20.99 0.34 10.94
C ILE A 61 -22.13 -0.33 10.18
N GLY A 62 -22.00 -1.63 9.94
CA GLY A 62 -22.99 -2.41 9.18
C GLY A 62 -22.82 -2.39 7.66
N LYS A 63 -21.90 -1.58 7.12
CA LYS A 63 -21.62 -1.51 5.67
C LYS A 63 -20.18 -1.87 5.32
N ASN A 64 -19.21 -1.27 5.99
CA ASN A 64 -17.78 -1.53 5.79
C ASN A 64 -17.02 -1.63 7.13
N PHE A 65 -17.73 -1.50 8.26
CA PHE A 65 -17.17 -1.60 9.61
C PHE A 65 -18.06 -2.56 10.43
N PRO A 66 -17.50 -3.45 11.27
CA PRO A 66 -18.31 -4.34 12.09
C PRO A 66 -19.09 -3.57 13.19
N PRO A 67 -20.16 -4.13 13.77
CA PRO A 67 -20.81 -5.39 13.38
C PRO A 67 -21.61 -5.28 12.07
N MET A 68 -21.53 -6.33 11.23
CA MET A 68 -22.27 -6.42 9.95
C MET A 68 -23.61 -7.13 10.06
N HIS A 69 -23.80 -7.90 11.13
CA HIS A 69 -24.95 -8.73 11.39
C HIS A 69 -25.02 -9.07 12.88
N PRO A 70 -26.16 -9.56 13.40
CA PRO A 70 -26.22 -10.06 14.77
C PRO A 70 -25.15 -11.13 15.02
N PHE A 71 -24.57 -11.10 16.22
CA PHE A 71 -23.44 -11.98 16.61
C PHE A 71 -22.20 -11.89 15.70
N CYS A 72 -21.99 -10.77 14.99
CA CYS A 72 -20.76 -10.55 14.24
C CYS A 72 -19.54 -10.68 15.15
N ARG A 73 -18.54 -11.44 14.68
CA ARG A 73 -17.24 -11.66 15.36
C ARG A 73 -16.08 -10.99 14.64
N SER A 74 -16.36 -10.30 13.54
CA SER A 74 -15.36 -9.59 12.77
C SER A 74 -14.91 -8.34 13.53
N VAL A 75 -13.66 -7.95 13.29
CA VAL A 75 -13.03 -6.78 13.90
C VAL A 75 -12.44 -5.90 12.81
N ALA A 76 -12.18 -4.64 13.16
CA ALA A 76 -11.38 -3.75 12.34
C ALA A 76 -10.05 -3.50 13.05
N SER A 77 -8.96 -3.47 12.29
CA SER A 77 -7.62 -3.13 12.76
C SER A 77 -7.10 -1.95 11.96
N ILE A 78 -6.33 -1.07 12.60
CA ILE A 78 -5.59 -0.02 11.91
C ILE A 78 -4.72 -0.67 10.83
N PHE A 79 -4.68 -0.04 9.65
CA PHE A 79 -3.82 -0.44 8.56
C PHE A 79 -2.88 0.71 8.21
N GLN A 80 -1.59 0.49 8.37
CA GLN A 80 -0.56 1.49 8.10
C GLN A 80 0.62 0.86 7.36
N LEU A 81 1.04 1.53 6.30
CA LEU A 81 2.24 1.23 5.52
C LEU A 81 3.21 2.40 5.70
N ILE A 82 4.37 2.11 6.25
CA ILE A 82 5.38 3.13 6.53
C ILE A 82 6.42 3.11 5.42
N MET A 83 6.62 4.25 4.76
CA MET A 83 7.65 4.39 3.75
C MET A 83 9.04 4.54 4.40
N LYS A 84 10.03 3.83 3.87
CA LYS A 84 11.44 3.94 4.28
C LYS A 84 12.09 5.08 3.50
N ILE A 85 12.01 6.29 4.06
CA ILE A 85 12.37 7.53 3.35
C ILE A 85 13.78 7.53 2.76
N GLY A 86 14.81 7.10 3.50
CA GLY A 86 16.19 7.06 2.98
C GLY A 86 16.38 6.08 1.81
N SER A 87 15.56 5.03 1.73
CA SER A 87 15.53 4.16 0.54
C SER A 87 14.75 4.82 -0.60
N GLN A 88 13.64 5.49 -0.27
CA GLN A 88 12.80 6.18 -1.25
C GLN A 88 13.54 7.33 -1.94
N ASN A 89 14.33 8.12 -1.20
CA ASN A 89 15.06 9.29 -1.70
C ASN A 89 15.94 8.96 -2.90
N LYS A 90 16.47 7.74 -3.00
CA LYS A 90 17.24 7.24 -4.16
C LYS A 90 16.46 7.30 -5.49
N HIS A 91 15.15 7.47 -5.43
CA HIS A 91 14.23 7.55 -6.56
C HIS A 91 13.52 8.92 -6.66
N ILE A 92 14.00 9.94 -5.92
CA ILE A 92 13.46 11.30 -5.94
C ILE A 92 14.58 12.26 -6.36
N ARG A 93 14.42 12.89 -7.53
CA ARG A 93 15.43 13.83 -8.06
C ARG A 93 15.63 15.01 -7.10
N GLY A 94 16.87 15.48 -6.99
CA GLY A 94 17.24 16.60 -6.13
C GLY A 94 17.61 16.21 -4.70
N THR A 95 17.30 14.98 -4.26
CA THR A 95 17.79 14.49 -2.96
C THR A 95 19.29 14.17 -3.02
N LYS A 96 19.95 14.22 -1.86
CA LYS A 96 21.35 13.82 -1.73
C LYS A 96 21.55 12.37 -2.17
N GLU A 97 20.68 11.46 -1.73
CA GLU A 97 20.77 10.03 -2.04
C GLU A 97 20.60 9.75 -3.53
N TYR A 98 19.69 10.45 -4.22
CA TYR A 98 19.58 10.34 -5.67
C TYR A 98 20.86 10.81 -6.36
N ASN A 99 21.36 11.98 -5.99
CA ASN A 99 22.58 12.55 -6.58
C ASN A 99 23.80 11.65 -6.34
N ASP A 100 23.92 11.03 -5.16
CA ASP A 100 25.00 10.08 -4.85
C ASP A 100 24.89 8.81 -5.70
N VAL A 101 23.68 8.30 -5.95
CA VAL A 101 23.48 7.17 -6.87
C VAL A 101 23.83 7.55 -8.31
N VAL A 102 23.48 8.75 -8.75
CA VAL A 102 23.87 9.27 -10.08
C VAL A 102 25.39 9.41 -10.21
N LYS A 103 26.08 9.95 -9.20
CA LYS A 103 27.55 10.02 -9.18
C LYS A 103 28.17 8.63 -9.29
N ALA A 104 27.66 7.68 -8.51
CA ALA A 104 28.10 6.29 -8.56
C ALA A 104 27.81 5.62 -9.91
N ALA A 105 26.81 6.08 -10.66
CA ALA A 105 26.53 5.56 -12.00
C ALA A 105 27.50 6.07 -13.07
N HIS A 106 28.12 7.24 -12.84
CA HIS A 106 29.13 7.80 -13.74
C HIS A 106 30.57 7.41 -13.37
N ASN A 107 30.78 6.76 -12.22
CA ASN A 107 32.11 6.31 -11.79
C ASN A 107 32.41 4.90 -12.36
N PRO A 108 33.45 4.72 -13.21
CA PRO A 108 33.85 3.43 -13.75
C PRO A 108 34.17 2.35 -12.70
N ASP A 109 34.70 2.75 -11.54
CA ASP A 109 35.09 1.82 -10.46
C ASP A 109 33.90 1.38 -9.60
N SER A 110 32.73 1.96 -9.83
CA SER A 110 31.52 1.66 -9.08
C SER A 110 30.82 0.43 -9.65
N LYS A 111 30.29 -0.42 -8.75
CA LYS A 111 29.37 -1.51 -9.11
C LYS A 111 28.08 -1.05 -9.80
N ARG A 112 27.82 0.27 -9.82
CA ARG A 112 26.68 0.89 -10.49
C ARG A 112 27.05 1.60 -11.79
N TYR A 113 28.29 1.48 -12.27
CA TYR A 113 28.70 2.14 -13.51
C TYR A 113 27.73 1.82 -14.65
N GLY A 114 27.24 2.86 -15.33
CA GLY A 114 26.24 2.74 -16.39
C GLY A 114 24.83 2.35 -15.91
N MET A 115 24.52 2.47 -14.62
CA MET A 115 23.19 2.16 -14.07
C MET A 115 22.55 3.40 -13.45
N LEU A 116 21.97 4.26 -14.29
CA LEU A 116 21.24 5.42 -13.81
C LEU A 116 19.99 5.00 -12.99
N PRO A 117 19.66 5.69 -11.89
CA PRO A 117 18.48 5.37 -11.08
C PRO A 117 17.19 5.82 -11.76
N SER A 118 16.18 4.94 -11.77
CA SER A 118 14.79 5.31 -12.03
C SER A 118 14.30 6.32 -10.98
N TYR A 119 13.43 7.26 -11.39
CA TYR A 119 12.90 8.29 -10.50
C TYR A 119 11.42 8.61 -10.72
N PHE A 120 10.76 9.04 -9.66
CA PHE A 120 9.37 9.50 -9.71
C PHE A 120 9.29 10.96 -10.14
N THR A 121 8.19 11.30 -10.82
CA THR A 121 7.79 12.69 -11.15
C THR A 121 6.59 13.15 -10.32
N ILE A 122 6.00 12.25 -9.54
CA ILE A 122 4.89 12.50 -8.62
C ILE A 122 5.40 12.68 -7.18
N SER A 123 4.58 13.24 -6.30
CA SER A 123 4.96 13.51 -4.91
C SER A 123 5.04 12.23 -4.05
N LEU A 124 5.70 12.32 -2.89
CA LEU A 124 5.77 11.20 -1.94
C LEU A 124 4.39 10.81 -1.40
N GLU A 125 3.52 11.79 -1.18
CA GLU A 125 2.14 11.60 -0.75
C GLU A 125 1.36 10.83 -1.81
N GLU A 126 1.50 11.21 -3.08
CA GLU A 126 0.84 10.55 -4.19
C GLU A 126 1.33 9.10 -4.38
N ILE A 127 2.63 8.86 -4.22
CA ILE A 127 3.20 7.49 -4.20
C ILE A 127 2.57 6.69 -3.07
N ALA A 128 2.52 7.25 -1.86
CA ALA A 128 1.97 6.57 -0.70
C ALA A 128 0.50 6.21 -0.94
N GLU A 129 -0.32 7.14 -1.42
CA GLU A 129 -1.74 6.92 -1.73
C GLU A 129 -1.95 5.81 -2.76
N ILE A 130 -1.17 5.79 -3.84
CA ILE A 130 -1.22 4.71 -4.83
C ILE A 130 -0.90 3.36 -4.19
N VAL A 131 0.18 3.30 -3.41
CA VAL A 131 0.57 2.05 -2.72
C VAL A 131 -0.54 1.60 -1.78
N TYR A 132 -1.11 2.50 -0.99
CA TYR A 132 -2.19 2.17 -0.07
C TYR A 132 -3.41 1.61 -0.79
N ARG A 133 -3.87 2.28 -1.85
CA ARG A 133 -5.07 1.87 -2.59
C ARG A 133 -4.93 0.52 -3.27
N GLU A 134 -3.74 0.25 -3.79
CA GLU A 134 -3.48 -0.93 -4.62
C GLU A 134 -2.86 -2.11 -3.83
N SER A 135 -2.57 -1.91 -2.54
CA SER A 135 -2.03 -2.94 -1.64
C SER A 135 -3.14 -3.83 -1.07
N SER A 136 -2.79 -5.09 -0.83
CA SER A 136 -3.58 -6.05 -0.07
C SER A 136 -2.66 -6.80 0.90
N PRO A 137 -3.19 -7.45 1.95
CA PRO A 137 -2.40 -8.28 2.86
C PRO A 137 -1.54 -9.33 2.14
N GLU A 138 -2.08 -9.95 1.10
CA GLU A 138 -1.37 -10.91 0.25
C GLU A 138 -0.21 -10.30 -0.55
N LYS A 139 -0.33 -9.03 -0.97
CA LYS A 139 0.74 -8.33 -1.67
C LYS A 139 1.85 -7.91 -0.72
N ILE A 140 1.49 -7.33 0.44
CA ILE A 140 2.47 -6.82 1.41
C ILE A 140 3.23 -7.91 2.16
N SER A 141 2.74 -9.16 2.14
CA SER A 141 3.48 -10.31 2.67
C SER A 141 4.63 -10.74 1.75
N GLN A 142 4.60 -10.31 0.48
CA GLN A 142 5.66 -10.61 -0.48
C GLN A 142 6.85 -9.67 -0.29
N ARG A 143 8.05 -10.13 -0.65
CA ARG A 143 9.27 -9.30 -0.64
C ARG A 143 9.14 -8.07 -1.55
N PHE A 144 8.45 -8.24 -2.67
CA PHE A 144 8.08 -7.14 -3.55
C PHE A 144 6.83 -7.51 -4.35
N PHE A 145 6.12 -6.51 -4.84
CA PHE A 145 5.00 -6.68 -5.75
C PHE A 145 4.94 -5.50 -6.72
N TYR A 146 4.18 -5.66 -7.81
CA TYR A 146 3.98 -4.61 -8.81
C TYR A 146 2.59 -4.02 -8.71
N ILE A 147 2.51 -2.70 -8.90
CA ILE A 147 1.29 -1.92 -9.01
C ILE A 147 1.32 -1.19 -10.35
N ASP A 148 0.16 -1.01 -10.94
CA ASP A 148 -0.03 -0.11 -12.07
C ASP A 148 -0.82 1.11 -11.59
N ALA A 149 -0.22 2.29 -11.66
CA ALA A 149 -0.86 3.51 -11.20
C ALA A 149 -1.98 3.99 -12.14
N GLY A 150 -2.07 3.45 -13.35
CA GLY A 150 -3.01 3.90 -14.40
C GLY A 150 -2.70 5.29 -14.96
N LYS A 151 -1.61 5.93 -14.52
CA LYS A 151 -1.11 7.22 -14.98
C LYS A 151 0.41 7.24 -15.01
N LYS A 152 1.01 8.19 -15.72
CA LYS A 152 2.46 8.39 -15.74
C LYS A 152 2.95 8.79 -14.34
N ILE A 153 3.87 8.03 -13.75
CA ILE A 153 4.38 8.28 -12.39
C ILE A 153 5.86 8.64 -12.34
N GLY A 154 6.59 8.45 -13.43
CA GLY A 154 8.02 8.69 -13.45
C GLY A 154 8.73 8.02 -14.61
N MET A 155 10.05 7.95 -14.45
CA MET A 155 10.96 7.45 -15.46
C MET A 155 11.65 6.18 -14.97
N TYR A 156 11.50 5.12 -15.74
CA TYR A 156 12.25 3.89 -15.63
C TYR A 156 13.56 4.02 -16.41
N SER A 157 14.69 3.83 -15.75
CA SER A 157 16.00 3.75 -16.40
C SER A 157 16.32 2.31 -16.76
N TRP A 158 16.67 2.05 -18.03
CA TRP A 158 17.13 0.73 -18.45
C TRP A 158 18.65 0.67 -18.50
N ALA A 159 19.22 -0.22 -17.68
CA ALA A 159 20.67 -0.31 -17.47
C ALA A 159 21.50 -0.64 -18.72
N LYS A 160 20.91 -1.20 -19.80
CA LYS A 160 21.69 -1.56 -20.98
C LYS A 160 21.98 -0.40 -21.93
N ASN A 161 21.13 0.63 -21.97
CA ASN A 161 21.31 1.76 -22.90
C ASN A 161 21.26 3.14 -22.24
N ASN A 162 21.14 3.20 -20.91
CA ASN A 162 21.02 4.46 -20.14
C ASN A 162 19.86 5.38 -20.59
N LYS A 163 18.86 4.87 -21.30
CA LYS A 163 17.66 5.62 -21.67
C LYS A 163 16.60 5.56 -20.58
N PHE A 164 15.81 6.62 -20.53
CA PHE A 164 14.66 6.73 -19.64
C PHE A 164 13.36 6.51 -20.41
N TYR A 165 12.47 5.72 -19.82
CA TYR A 165 11.16 5.41 -20.36
C TYR A 165 10.10 5.82 -19.36
N THR A 166 9.09 6.55 -19.82
CA THR A 166 7.95 6.88 -18.97
C THR A 166 7.22 5.61 -18.54
N THR A 167 6.84 5.52 -17.26
CA THR A 167 6.15 4.34 -16.73
C THR A 167 4.99 4.73 -15.83
N SER A 168 3.94 3.90 -15.84
CA SER A 168 2.87 3.88 -14.83
C SER A 168 3.11 2.82 -13.76
N ARG A 169 4.10 1.95 -13.96
CA ARG A 169 4.31 0.76 -13.14
C ARG A 169 5.23 1.07 -11.98
N ILE A 170 4.82 0.65 -10.80
CA ILE A 170 5.58 0.80 -9.56
C ILE A 170 5.96 -0.59 -9.06
N LYS A 171 7.22 -0.77 -8.71
CA LYS A 171 7.68 -1.91 -7.91
C LYS A 171 7.73 -1.47 -6.46
N VAL A 172 6.93 -2.11 -5.61
CA VAL A 172 6.93 -1.88 -4.16
C VAL A 172 7.80 -2.94 -3.52
N HIS A 173 8.84 -2.51 -2.81
CA HIS A 173 9.76 -3.37 -2.08
C HIS A 173 9.44 -3.33 -0.59
N MET A 174 9.16 -4.49 0.00
CA MET A 174 8.96 -4.65 1.44
C MET A 174 10.30 -4.98 2.11
N ALA A 175 10.67 -4.16 3.09
CA ALA A 175 11.83 -4.42 3.95
C ALA A 175 11.45 -5.39 5.09
N LYS A 176 12.47 -6.02 5.68
CA LYS A 176 12.26 -6.99 6.78
C LYS A 176 11.60 -6.38 8.02
N ASP A 177 11.71 -5.07 8.20
CA ASP A 177 11.10 -4.31 9.29
C ASP A 177 9.66 -3.84 8.98
N GLY A 178 9.07 -4.31 7.89
CA GLY A 178 7.70 -3.98 7.46
C GLY A 178 7.56 -2.65 6.73
N ARG A 179 8.63 -1.84 6.63
CA ARG A 179 8.61 -0.60 5.84
C ARG A 179 8.74 -0.89 4.36
N TYR A 180 8.24 0.00 3.51
CA TYR A 180 8.33 -0.14 2.06
C TYR A 180 9.11 0.99 1.40
N HIS A 181 9.62 0.75 0.20
CA HIS A 181 9.99 1.82 -0.72
C HIS A 181 9.56 1.43 -2.13
N CYS A 182 9.39 2.43 -2.98
CA CYS A 182 8.90 2.28 -4.32
C CYS A 182 10.00 2.59 -5.32
N VAL A 183 9.96 1.90 -6.45
CA VAL A 183 10.85 2.10 -7.59
C VAL A 183 10.01 2.14 -8.86
N PRO A 184 10.18 3.12 -9.76
CA PRO A 184 9.55 3.06 -11.06
C PRO A 184 10.03 1.82 -11.81
N ALA A 185 9.10 1.01 -12.28
CA ALA A 185 9.35 -0.29 -12.88
C ALA A 185 9.22 -0.24 -14.41
N GLN A 186 9.75 -1.27 -15.07
CA GLN A 186 9.57 -1.46 -16.51
C GLN A 186 8.09 -1.35 -16.91
N PRO A 187 7.74 -0.51 -17.89
CA PRO A 187 6.36 -0.43 -18.41
C PRO A 187 5.87 -1.81 -18.88
N LYS A 188 4.58 -2.11 -18.68
CA LYS A 188 4.02 -3.43 -19.02
C LYS A 188 4.16 -3.79 -20.50
N ASP A 189 3.93 -2.81 -21.37
CA ASP A 189 3.91 -3.02 -22.83
C ASP A 189 5.29 -2.84 -23.49
N TRP A 190 6.34 -2.68 -22.68
CA TRP A 190 7.69 -2.45 -23.19
C TRP A 190 8.47 -3.77 -23.34
N ASN A 191 8.80 -4.10 -24.59
CA ASN A 191 9.47 -5.33 -25.00
C ASN A 191 11.01 -5.20 -25.12
N GLY A 192 11.60 -4.19 -24.49
CA GLY A 192 13.00 -3.83 -24.74
C GLY A 192 13.17 -3.05 -26.03
N ASP A 193 14.21 -2.22 -26.10
CA ASP A 193 14.77 -1.86 -27.41
C ASP A 193 15.34 -3.18 -27.99
N LYS A 194 14.56 -3.91 -28.80
CA LYS A 194 14.99 -5.18 -29.42
C LYS A 194 16.17 -5.02 -30.40
N ASN A 195 16.58 -3.79 -30.66
CA ASN A 195 17.70 -3.45 -31.54
C ASN A 195 18.66 -2.55 -30.75
N GLY A 196 19.71 -3.16 -30.20
CA GLY A 196 20.89 -2.50 -29.65
C GLY A 196 22.08 -3.38 -29.95
#